data_AF-A0A379WQT5-F1
#
_entry.id   AF-A0A379WQT5-F1
#
_cell.length_a   1.000
_cell.length_b   1.000
_cell.length_c   1.000
_cell.angle_alpha   90.00
_cell.angle_beta   90.00
_cell.angle_gamma   90.00
#
_symmetry.space_group_name_H-M   'P 1'
#
loop_
_entity.id
_entity.type
_entity.pdbx_description
1 polymer ?
#
loop_
_entity_poly.entity_id
_entity_poly.type
_entity_poly.pdbx_seq_one_letter_code
_entity_poly.pdbx_strand_id
1 'polypeptide(L)'
;MPVPFTANCVNKWVTNILAFIPEDSYYKDQSHLSMEERVKTNYDHSECDGSPACYFSIFQALKRGSAIELPVYSYVEHTRMQETVRVEPKKVIILEGILLLTDAAFA
;
A
#
# COMPACT_ATOMS: atom_id res chain seq x y z
N MET A 1 -11.33 2.58 -9.13
CA MET A 1 -11.52 1.22 -8.59
C MET A 1 -12.03 1.36 -7.14
N PRO A 2 -13.08 0.67 -6.68
CA PRO A 2 -13.48 0.78 -5.28
C PRO A 2 -12.37 0.24 -4.36
N VAL A 3 -12.22 0.84 -3.17
CA VAL A 3 -11.28 0.42 -2.12
C VAL A 3 -11.38 -1.11 -1.92
N PRO A 4 -10.26 -1.87 -1.84
CA PRO A 4 -10.30 -3.32 -1.67
C PRO A 4 -11.21 -3.71 -0.51
N PHE A 5 -12.10 -4.67 -0.76
CA PHE A 5 -13.09 -5.19 0.19
C PHE A 5 -12.44 -5.62 1.53
N THR A 6 -11.20 -6.09 1.46
CA THR A 6 -10.34 -6.51 2.57
C THR A 6 -10.13 -5.42 3.61
N ALA A 7 -9.88 -4.17 3.19
CA ALA A 7 -9.64 -3.06 4.12
C ALA A 7 -10.87 -2.72 4.97
N ASN A 8 -12.08 -2.82 4.39
CA ASN A 8 -13.34 -2.51 5.08
C ASN A 8 -13.79 -3.61 6.05
N CYS A 9 -13.51 -4.87 5.76
CA CYS A 9 -13.91 -5.99 6.62
C CYS A 9 -13.00 -6.17 7.84
N VAL A 10 -11.70 -5.92 7.67
CA VAL A 10 -10.69 -6.24 8.69
C VAL A 10 -10.58 -5.15 9.76
N ASN A 11 -10.69 -3.87 9.38
CA ASN A 11 -10.61 -2.74 10.33
C ASN A 11 -11.84 -2.58 11.23
N LYS A 12 -12.94 -3.29 10.98
CA LYS A 12 -14.17 -3.10 11.78
C LYS A 12 -14.25 -4.01 13.01
N TRP A 13 -13.43 -5.06 13.11
CA TRP A 13 -13.56 -6.09 14.15
C TRP A 13 -12.25 -6.53 14.84
N VAL A 14 -11.06 -6.18 14.33
CA VAL A 14 -9.75 -6.75 14.80
C VAL A 14 -8.64 -5.70 14.99
N THR A 15 -8.99 -4.44 15.26
CA THR A 15 -8.08 -3.27 15.18
C THR A 15 -6.88 -3.27 16.12
N ASN A 16 -6.92 -4.01 17.24
CA ASN A 16 -5.84 -3.94 18.23
C ASN A 16 -4.67 -4.90 17.99
N ILE A 17 -4.87 -5.99 17.26
CA ILE A 17 -3.84 -7.03 17.08
C ILE A 17 -3.31 -7.14 15.66
N LEU A 18 -3.91 -6.42 14.71
CA LEU A 18 -3.65 -6.58 13.30
C LEU A 18 -3.34 -5.25 12.60
N ALA A 19 -2.29 -5.26 11.77
CA ALA A 19 -1.95 -4.19 10.84
C ALA A 19 -2.25 -4.67 9.42
N PHE A 20 -2.91 -3.84 8.62
CA PHE A 20 -3.25 -4.11 7.23
C PHE A 20 -2.53 -3.11 6.32
N ILE A 21 -1.80 -3.61 5.34
CA ILE A 21 -0.97 -2.83 4.43
C ILE A 21 -1.37 -3.23 2.99
N PRO A 22 -2.12 -2.40 2.28
CA PRO A 22 -2.40 -2.64 0.86
C PRO A 22 -1.18 -2.23 0.02
N GLU A 23 -0.91 -2.99 -1.05
CA GLU A 23 0.12 -2.70 -2.04
C GLU A 23 -0.17 -1.37 -2.76
N ASP A 24 -1.44 -1.13 -3.11
CA ASP A 24 -1.90 0.09 -3.80
C ASP A 24 -1.48 1.39 -3.13
N SER A 25 -1.32 1.40 -1.80
CA SER A 25 -0.83 2.56 -1.03
C SER A 25 0.51 3.09 -1.55
N TYR A 26 1.30 2.24 -2.21
CA TYR A 26 2.64 2.57 -2.67
C TYR A 26 2.72 2.85 -4.16
N TYR A 27 1.61 2.87 -4.89
CA TYR A 27 1.61 3.35 -6.26
C TYR A 27 2.26 4.74 -6.36
N LYS A 28 2.91 4.99 -7.51
CA LYS A 28 3.64 6.23 -7.72
C LYS A 28 2.74 7.46 -7.67
N ASP A 29 3.29 8.53 -7.12
CA ASP A 29 2.68 9.85 -7.21
C ASP A 29 2.65 10.32 -8.68
N GLN A 30 1.44 10.61 -9.15
CA GLN A 30 1.11 11.07 -10.49
C GLN A 30 0.38 12.42 -10.43
N SER A 31 0.49 13.15 -9.33
CA SER A 31 -0.10 14.48 -9.15
C SER A 31 0.30 15.48 -10.24
N HIS A 32 1.45 15.25 -10.87
CA HIS A 32 1.98 16.02 -12.01
C HIS A 32 1.28 15.72 -13.36
N LEU A 33 0.55 14.60 -13.48
CA LEU A 33 -0.22 14.23 -14.67
C LEU A 33 -1.66 14.73 -14.58
N SER A 34 -2.30 14.94 -15.72
CA SER A 34 -3.73 15.22 -15.79
C SER A 34 -4.56 13.98 -15.45
N MET A 35 -5.82 14.16 -15.05
CA MET A 35 -6.71 13.04 -14.76
C MET A 35 -6.90 12.10 -15.97
N GLU A 36 -6.98 12.65 -17.18
CA GLU A 36 -7.10 11.86 -18.41
C GLU A 36 -5.89 10.96 -18.68
N GLU A 37 -4.70 11.38 -18.23
CA GLU A 37 -3.47 10.58 -18.33
C GLU A 37 -3.43 9.52 -17.23
N ARG A 38 -3.77 9.88 -15.98
CA ARG A 38 -3.76 8.95 -14.83
C ARG A 38 -4.70 7.76 -15.01
N VAL A 39 -5.81 7.94 -15.72
CA VAL A 39 -6.79 6.87 -16.01
C VAL A 39 -6.24 5.86 -17.03
N LYS A 40 -5.30 6.26 -17.88
CA LYS A 40 -4.66 5.38 -18.86
C LYS A 40 -3.56 4.52 -18.26
N THR A 41 -3.10 4.86 -17.05
CA THR A 41 -2.07 4.11 -16.34
C THR A 41 -2.56 2.70 -16.01
N ASN A 42 -1.79 1.68 -16.39
CA ASN A 42 -2.06 0.30 -16.05
C ASN A 42 -1.42 -0.03 -14.69
N TYR A 43 -2.22 -0.01 -13.62
CA TYR A 43 -1.76 -0.25 -12.25
C TYR A 43 -1.42 -1.73 -11.97
N ASP A 44 -1.84 -2.66 -12.83
CA ASP A 44 -1.51 -4.09 -12.71
C ASP A 44 -0.13 -4.43 -13.33
N HIS A 45 0.73 -3.42 -13.50
CA HIS A 45 2.07 -3.57 -14.06
C HIS A 45 3.13 -3.08 -13.08
N SER A 46 4.24 -3.81 -13.01
CA SER A 46 5.38 -3.55 -12.09
C SER A 46 6.02 -2.17 -12.19
N GLU A 47 5.67 -1.38 -13.21
CA GLU A 47 6.17 -0.02 -13.39
C GLU A 47 5.37 1.01 -12.57
N CYS A 48 4.16 0.68 -12.13
CA CYS A 48 3.29 1.55 -11.35
C CYS A 48 3.56 1.48 -9.85
N ASP A 49 4.24 0.42 -9.40
CA ASP A 49 4.54 0.20 -8.01
C ASP A 49 5.64 1.14 -7.49
N GLY A 50 5.52 1.51 -6.22
CA GLY A 50 6.67 1.89 -5.42
C GLY A 50 7.66 0.72 -5.41
N SER A 51 8.97 1.03 -5.42
CA SER A 51 10.01 0.00 -5.52
C SER A 51 9.74 -1.17 -4.55
N PRO A 52 9.84 -2.44 -4.98
CA PRO A 52 9.67 -3.61 -4.11
C PRO A 52 10.49 -3.58 -2.81
N ALA A 53 11.65 -2.93 -2.85
CA ALA A 53 12.49 -2.67 -1.68
C ALA A 53 11.78 -1.84 -0.58
N CYS A 54 10.83 -0.98 -0.97
CA CYS A 54 10.01 -0.17 -0.07
C CYS A 54 9.17 -1.09 0.83
N TYR A 55 8.42 -2.04 0.26
CA TYR A 55 7.59 -2.98 1.02
C TYR A 55 8.42 -3.82 2.00
N PHE A 56 9.58 -4.31 1.56
CA PHE A 56 10.48 -5.08 2.42
C PHE A 56 10.99 -4.26 3.60
N SER A 57 11.41 -3.00 3.36
CA SER A 57 11.91 -2.10 4.41
C SER A 57 10.85 -1.79 5.48
N ILE A 58 9.60 -1.65 5.05
CA ILE A 58 8.44 -1.43 5.91
C ILE A 58 8.13 -2.65 6.76
N PHE A 59 8.10 -3.82 6.13
CA PHE A 59 7.88 -5.08 6.84
C PHE A 59 8.98 -5.34 7.87
N GLN A 60 10.23 -5.07 7.52
CA GLN A 60 11.38 -5.11 8.42
C GLN A 60 11.23 -4.15 9.61
N ALA A 61 10.76 -2.91 9.38
CA ALA A 61 10.54 -1.93 10.44
C ALA A 61 9.46 -2.40 11.43
N LEU A 62 8.31 -2.85 10.92
CA LEU A 62 7.23 -3.37 11.76
C LEU A 62 7.64 -4.62 12.53
N LYS A 63 8.40 -5.55 11.91
CA LYS A 63 8.96 -6.71 12.61
C LYS A 63 9.91 -6.36 13.73
N ARG A 64 10.63 -5.23 13.63
CA ARG A 64 11.49 -4.68 14.69
C ARG A 64 10.74 -3.87 15.74
N GLY A 65 9.41 -3.77 15.66
CA GLY A 65 8.62 -2.98 16.59
C GLY A 65 8.71 -1.47 16.34
N SER A 66 9.09 -1.04 15.12
CA SER A 66 9.07 0.37 14.73
C SER A 66 7.80 0.66 13.93
N ALA A 67 7.09 1.73 14.29
CA ALA A 67 5.96 2.23 13.51
C ALA A 67 6.42 2.77 12.15
N ILE A 68 5.50 2.79 11.19
CA ILE A 68 5.72 3.32 9.84
C ILE A 68 4.69 4.39 9.51
N GLU A 69 4.99 5.21 8.51
CA GLU A 69 4.04 6.10 7.85
C GLU A 69 3.60 5.46 6.53
N LEU A 70 2.38 4.94 6.50
CA LEU A 70 1.79 4.30 5.32
C LEU A 70 1.19 5.37 4.41
N PRO A 71 1.63 5.53 3.16
CA PRO A 71 1.02 6.50 2.26
C PRO A 71 -0.43 6.15 1.93
N VAL A 72 -1.25 7.17 1.69
CA VAL A 72 -2.65 7.00 1.30
C VAL A 72 -2.77 7.09 -0.21
N TYR A 73 -3.37 6.09 -0.84
CA TYR A 73 -3.72 6.14 -2.26
C TYR A 73 -5.18 6.56 -2.44
N SER A 74 -5.43 7.55 -3.31
CA SER A 74 -6.78 7.98 -3.66
C SER A 74 -7.22 7.31 -4.96
N TYR A 75 -8.19 6.41 -4.83
CA TYR A 75 -8.84 5.79 -5.98
C TYR A 75 -9.73 6.74 -6.78
N VAL A 76 -10.09 7.89 -6.22
CA VAL A 76 -10.86 8.94 -6.90
C VAL A 76 -9.93 9.81 -7.74
N GLU A 77 -8.77 10.17 -7.20
CA GLU A 77 -7.79 11.03 -7.87
C GLU A 77 -6.77 10.25 -8.71
N HIS A 78 -6.84 8.91 -8.66
CA HIS A 78 -5.90 7.99 -9.31
C HIS A 78 -4.44 8.35 -9.01
N THR A 79 -4.16 8.66 -7.75
CA THR A 79 -2.82 9.10 -7.35
C THR A 79 -2.58 8.98 -5.85
N ARG A 80 -1.31 8.90 -5.47
CA ARG A 80 -0.88 8.89 -4.07
C ARG A 80 -1.02 10.29 -3.47
N MET A 81 -1.63 10.36 -2.30
CA MET A 81 -1.82 11.58 -1.54
C MET A 81 -0.54 11.92 -0.75
N GLN A 82 -0.41 13.18 -0.33
CA GLN A 82 0.67 13.59 0.57
C GLN A 82 0.47 13.08 2.01
N GLU A 83 -0.77 12.72 2.34
CA GLU A 83 -1.17 12.22 3.65
C GLU A 83 -0.64 10.81 3.88
N THR A 84 -0.25 10.54 5.12
CA THR A 84 0.13 9.22 5.60
C THR A 84 -0.75 8.82 6.78
N VAL A 85 -0.93 7.51 6.94
CA VAL A 85 -1.53 6.91 8.13
C VAL A 85 -0.43 6.22 8.90
N ARG A 86 -0.30 6.58 10.18
CA ARG A 86 0.63 5.91 11.08
C ARG A 86 0.17 4.50 11.37
N VAL A 87 1.01 3.51 11.07
CA VAL A 87 0.76 2.10 11.37
C VAL A 87 1.70 1.65 12.47
N GLU A 88 1.12 1.32 13.61
CA GLU A 88 1.85 0.74 14.73
C GLU A 88 2.19 -0.73 14.47
N PRO A 89 3.29 -1.26 15.02
CA PRO A 89 3.59 -2.69 15.01
C PRO A 89 2.48 -3.50 15.67
N LYS A 90 2.07 -4.59 15.02
CA LYS A 90 1.00 -5.47 15.48
C LYS A 90 1.44 -6.92 15.46
N LYS A 91 0.75 -7.77 16.22
CA LYS A 91 1.05 -9.21 16.29
C LYS A 91 0.87 -9.91 14.94
N VAL A 92 -0.11 -9.45 14.17
CA VAL A 92 -0.38 -9.94 12.82
C VAL A 92 -0.24 -8.77 11.85
N ILE A 93 0.54 -8.97 10.80
CA ILE A 93 0.69 -8.00 9.70
C ILE A 93 0.17 -8.70 8.45
N ILE A 94 -0.79 -8.09 7.78
CA ILE A 94 -1.29 -8.50 6.47
C ILE A 94 -0.76 -7.50 5.45
N LEU A 95 0.05 -7.99 4.52
CA LEU A 95 0.44 -7.30 3.30
C LEU A 95 -0.39 -7.91 2.17
N GLU A 96 -1.18 -7.10 1.47
CA GLU A 96 -2.12 -7.56 0.45
C GLU A 96 -1.89 -6.83 -0.87
N GLY A 97 -1.89 -7.58 -1.97
CA GLY A 97 -1.51 -7.08 -3.29
C GLY A 97 -1.31 -8.21 -4.29
N ILE A 98 -1.35 -7.87 -5.58
CA ILE A 98 -1.23 -8.81 -6.70
C ILE A 98 0.20 -8.90 -7.23
N LEU A 99 1.06 -7.91 -6.97
CA LEU A 99 2.44 -7.84 -7.49
C LEU A 99 3.51 -8.15 -6.42
N LEU A 100 3.12 -8.31 -5.15
CA LEU A 100 4.02 -8.51 -4.00
C LEU A 100 5.04 -9.65 -4.15
N LEU A 101 4.69 -10.74 -4.84
CA LEU A 101 5.54 -11.93 -5.01
C LEU A 101 6.18 -12.01 -6.41
N THR A 102 6.11 -10.92 -7.18
CA THR A 102 6.72 -10.87 -8.52
C THR A 102 8.20 -10.50 -8.48
N ASP A 103 8.67 -9.90 -7.38
CA ASP A 103 10.08 -9.57 -7.16
C ASP A 103 10.81 -10.69 -6.40
N ALA A 104 12.03 -11.01 -6.85
CA ALA A 104 12.89 -12.02 -6.24
C ALA A 104 13.29 -11.68 -4.79
N ALA A 105 13.20 -10.42 -4.36
CA ALA A 105 13.42 -10.02 -2.97
C ALA A 105 12.40 -10.63 -1.99
N PHE A 106 11.27 -11.15 -2.49
CA PHE A 106 10.26 -11.88 -1.72
C PHE A 106 10.27 -13.40 -2.00
N ALA A 107 11.16 -13.91 -2.86
CA ALA A 107 11.29 -15.33 -3.22
C ALA A 107 12.32 -16.09 -2.37
#